data_AF-A0A7V9L6A8-F1
#
_entry.id   AF-A0A7V9L6A8-F1
#
_cell.length_a   1.000
_cell.length_b   1.000
_cell.length_c   1.000
_cell.angle_alpha   90.00
_cell.angle_beta   90.00
_cell.angle_gamma   90.00
#
_symmetry.space_group_name_H-M   'P 1'
#
loop_
_entity.id
_entity.type
_entity.pdbx_description
1 polymer ?
#
loop_
_entity_poly.entity_id
_entity_poly.type
_entity_poly.pdbx_seq_one_letter_code
_entity_poly.pdbx_strand_id
1 'polypeptide(L)'
;AMLFEILTAEPLHPRGDDALVSTLTSSPMSPAERRPDRPIAPELDELCQAMQAEEPEGRPSAHEVAKRLQLYIDGDRDLELRKALAAEQLAHARAVLASADVNARATAMRHAGRALALDPASVDAADVIGRLLLERPAALPPALIASLDELDRDALRKRSVRATRSYGSVFLFLGFLPFLEVRSWPWLIAFYVVLGAVVAFAWRGAITGRVSPYLSMLGNFTLALVWTRVASPFLLTPAMICGALIAVASHPWNQRRPWTIFVWGAITIATPFALEAAGILESTWAIENGAIQISSAIYNISGTAEAAAVMTANFAFILLVGAFAYTITRNGRVASHDLHIQAWHLRHLIPERAAR
;
A
#
# COMPACT_ATOMS: atom_id res chain seq x y z
N ALA A 1 -14.50 -45.67 -44.55
CA ALA A 1 -14.37 -46.87 -43.69
C ALA A 1 -13.25 -46.71 -42.66
N MET A 2 -11.96 -46.84 -43.00
CA MET A 2 -10.87 -46.93 -41.99
C MET A 2 -10.85 -45.84 -40.89
N LEU A 3 -11.00 -44.55 -41.24
CA LEU A 3 -11.03 -43.48 -40.23
C LEU A 3 -12.19 -43.65 -39.25
N PHE A 4 -13.37 -44.03 -39.73
CA PHE A 4 -14.54 -44.32 -38.90
C PHE A 4 -14.26 -45.46 -37.93
N GLU A 5 -13.62 -46.54 -38.40
CA GLU A 5 -13.29 -47.69 -37.56
C GLU A 5 -12.24 -47.35 -36.49
N ILE A 6 -11.27 -46.49 -36.81
CA ILE A 6 -10.30 -46.00 -35.83
C ILE A 6 -11.00 -45.19 -34.72
N LEU A 7 -11.90 -44.28 -35.10
CA LEU A 7 -12.61 -43.40 -34.17
C LEU A 7 -13.63 -44.16 -33.31
N THR A 8 -14.32 -45.16 -33.86
CA THR A 8 -15.39 -45.90 -33.16
C THR A 8 -14.93 -47.23 -32.56
N ALA A 9 -13.77 -47.76 -33.00
CA ALA A 9 -13.32 -49.14 -32.74
C ALA A 9 -14.32 -50.22 -33.23
N GLU A 10 -15.22 -49.85 -34.14
CA GLU A 10 -16.23 -50.72 -34.74
C GLU A 10 -16.17 -50.62 -36.27
N PRO A 11 -16.48 -51.71 -37.00
CA PRO A 11 -16.54 -51.65 -38.44
C PRO A 11 -17.71 -50.76 -38.91
N LEU A 12 -17.47 -49.96 -39.96
CA LEU A 12 -18.51 -49.10 -40.54
C LEU A 12 -19.62 -49.92 -41.22
N HIS A 13 -19.24 -51.02 -41.86
CA HIS A 13 -20.15 -51.95 -42.53
C HIS A 13 -19.91 -53.38 -42.01
N PRO A 14 -20.93 -54.26 -42.02
CA PRO A 14 -20.74 -55.68 -41.72
C PRO A 14 -19.72 -56.31 -42.68
N ARG A 15 -19.02 -57.36 -42.23
CA ARG A 15 -18.02 -58.07 -43.04
C ARG A 15 -18.68 -59.16 -43.88
N GLY A 16 -18.11 -59.46 -45.06
CA GLY A 16 -18.62 -60.51 -45.96
C GLY A 16 -19.66 -59.99 -46.95
N ASP A 17 -20.54 -60.86 -47.42
CA ASP A 17 -21.49 -60.56 -48.50
C ASP A 17 -22.48 -59.42 -48.16
N ASP A 18 -22.78 -59.23 -46.87
CA ASP A 18 -23.65 -58.15 -46.36
C ASP A 18 -23.02 -56.75 -46.48
N ALA A 19 -21.70 -56.66 -46.69
CA ALA A 19 -20.99 -55.39 -46.84
C ALA A 19 -21.48 -54.60 -48.07
N LEU A 20 -21.77 -55.32 -49.17
CA LEU A 20 -22.15 -54.72 -50.44
C LEU A 20 -23.52 -54.03 -50.34
N VAL A 21 -24.49 -54.71 -49.74
CA VAL A 21 -25.83 -54.17 -49.50
C VAL A 21 -25.73 -52.98 -48.55
N SER A 22 -25.01 -53.13 -47.44
CA SER A 22 -24.85 -52.05 -46.47
C SER A 22 -24.22 -50.79 -47.08
N THR A 23 -23.22 -50.94 -47.95
CA THR A 23 -22.55 -49.79 -48.59
C THR A 23 -23.48 -49.05 -49.55
N LEU A 24 -24.36 -49.76 -50.27
CA LEU A 24 -25.24 -49.18 -51.28
C LEU A 24 -26.50 -48.54 -50.67
N THR A 25 -26.92 -48.96 -49.47
CA THR A 25 -28.17 -48.49 -48.86
C THR A 25 -27.98 -47.59 -47.64
N SER A 26 -26.76 -47.48 -47.09
CA SER A 26 -26.50 -46.68 -45.90
C SER A 26 -26.32 -45.20 -46.21
N SER A 27 -26.99 -44.34 -45.44
CA SER A 27 -26.67 -42.91 -45.39
C SER A 27 -25.34 -42.66 -44.66
N PRO A 28 -24.68 -41.49 -44.87
CA PRO A 28 -23.48 -41.12 -44.13
C PRO A 28 -23.69 -41.25 -42.62
N MET A 29 -22.82 -42.00 -41.95
CA MET A 29 -22.91 -42.23 -40.51
C MET A 29 -21.93 -41.34 -39.75
N SER A 30 -22.41 -40.70 -38.67
CA SER A 30 -21.58 -39.98 -37.70
C SER A 30 -20.91 -40.97 -36.72
N PRO A 31 -19.57 -41.02 -36.66
CA PRO A 31 -18.86 -41.68 -35.56
C PRO A 31 -19.33 -41.27 -34.16
N ALA A 32 -19.58 -39.97 -33.92
CA ALA A 32 -19.97 -39.43 -32.62
C ALA A 32 -21.38 -39.88 -32.21
N GLU A 33 -22.32 -39.98 -33.14
CA GLU A 33 -23.66 -40.55 -32.88
C GLU A 33 -23.59 -42.05 -32.65
N ARG A 34 -22.70 -42.76 -33.36
CA ARG A 34 -22.51 -44.21 -33.22
C ARG A 34 -21.92 -44.58 -31.85
N ARG A 35 -20.98 -43.78 -31.35
CA ARG A 35 -20.32 -43.98 -30.05
C ARG A 35 -20.27 -42.69 -29.23
N PRO A 36 -21.41 -42.26 -28.63
CA PRO A 36 -21.45 -41.06 -27.79
C PRO A 36 -20.58 -41.14 -26.53
N ASP A 37 -20.17 -42.36 -26.14
CA ASP A 37 -19.30 -42.64 -25.02
C ASP A 37 -17.82 -42.31 -25.30
N ARG A 38 -17.43 -42.07 -26.57
CA ARG A 38 -16.05 -41.76 -26.95
C ARG A 38 -15.88 -40.26 -27.22
N PRO A 39 -14.75 -39.65 -26.82
CA PRO A 39 -14.47 -38.24 -27.06
C PRO A 39 -14.01 -38.01 -28.50
N ILE A 40 -14.92 -38.16 -29.47
CA ILE A 40 -14.64 -37.92 -30.89
C ILE A 40 -14.74 -36.42 -31.15
N ALA A 41 -13.67 -35.83 -31.66
CA ALA A 41 -13.63 -34.41 -31.98
C ALA A 41 -14.58 -34.07 -33.16
N PRO A 42 -15.35 -32.98 -33.08
CA PRO A 42 -16.33 -32.63 -34.11
C PRO A 42 -15.70 -32.45 -35.50
N GLU A 43 -14.46 -31.95 -35.58
CA GLU A 43 -13.76 -31.75 -36.85
C GLU A 43 -13.41 -33.08 -37.54
N LEU A 44 -13.18 -34.14 -36.76
CA LEU A 44 -12.93 -35.50 -37.26
C LEU A 44 -14.24 -36.21 -37.59
N ASP A 45 -15.31 -35.97 -36.83
CA ASP A 45 -16.65 -36.49 -37.11
C ASP A 45 -17.17 -35.97 -38.44
N GLU A 46 -17.13 -34.65 -38.65
CA GLU A 46 -17.49 -33.98 -39.89
C GLU A 46 -16.65 -34.47 -41.09
N LEU A 47 -15.34 -34.66 -40.90
CA LEU A 47 -14.46 -35.20 -41.94
C LEU A 47 -14.86 -36.64 -42.30
N CYS A 48 -15.18 -37.46 -41.30
CA CYS A 48 -15.65 -38.83 -41.49
C CYS A 48 -16.97 -38.87 -42.27
N GLN A 49 -17.91 -37.97 -41.96
CA GLN A 49 -19.18 -37.86 -42.68
C GLN A 49 -18.97 -37.39 -44.14
N ALA A 50 -18.14 -36.37 -44.36
CA ALA A 50 -17.85 -35.84 -45.70
C ALA A 50 -17.20 -36.90 -46.61
N MET A 51 -16.36 -37.77 -46.06
CA MET A 51 -15.75 -38.89 -46.80
C MET A 51 -16.75 -39.98 -47.24
N GLN A 52 -17.98 -39.98 -46.69
CA GLN A 52 -19.03 -40.95 -46.98
C GLN A 52 -20.06 -40.44 -48.00
N ALA A 53 -19.86 -39.27 -48.62
CA ALA A 53 -20.80 -38.73 -49.61
C ALA A 53 -21.08 -39.74 -50.74
N GLU A 54 -22.34 -39.90 -51.14
CA GLU A 54 -22.74 -40.87 -52.17
C GLU A 54 -22.13 -40.50 -53.53
N GLU A 55 -22.26 -39.23 -53.91
CA GLU A 55 -21.69 -38.68 -55.15
C GLU A 55 -20.16 -38.48 -55.03
N PRO A 56 -19.36 -38.96 -56.02
CA PRO A 56 -17.91 -38.81 -55.99
C PRO A 56 -17.43 -37.36 -55.89
N GLU A 57 -18.14 -36.43 -56.53
CA GLU A 57 -17.81 -34.99 -56.52
C GLU A 57 -18.05 -34.35 -55.15
N GLY A 58 -18.90 -34.95 -54.31
CA GLY A 58 -19.15 -34.50 -52.94
C GLY A 58 -18.11 -34.98 -51.93
N ARG A 59 -17.19 -35.88 -52.32
CA ARG A 59 -16.15 -36.40 -51.44
C ARG A 59 -14.92 -35.49 -51.45
N PRO A 60 -14.32 -35.18 -50.29
CA PRO A 60 -13.06 -34.47 -50.24
C PRO A 60 -11.95 -35.28 -50.92
N SER A 61 -11.03 -34.60 -51.57
CA SER A 61 -9.85 -35.25 -52.15
C SER A 61 -8.97 -35.88 -51.06
N ALA A 62 -8.18 -36.90 -51.41
CA ALA A 62 -7.23 -37.50 -50.47
C ALA A 62 -6.24 -36.46 -49.89
N HIS A 63 -5.84 -35.47 -50.68
CA HIS A 63 -4.99 -34.37 -50.24
C HIS A 63 -5.69 -33.50 -49.18
N GLU A 64 -6.96 -33.19 -49.39
CA GLU A 64 -7.77 -32.39 -48.48
C GLU A 64 -8.04 -33.12 -47.15
N VAL A 65 -8.33 -34.43 -47.21
CA VAL A 65 -8.44 -35.29 -46.02
C VAL A 65 -7.14 -35.28 -45.23
N ALA A 66 -6.00 -35.51 -45.91
CA ALA A 66 -4.68 -35.50 -45.26
C ALA A 66 -4.37 -34.13 -44.62
N LYS A 67 -4.66 -33.03 -45.30
CA LYS A 67 -4.47 -31.67 -44.80
C LYS A 67 -5.30 -31.39 -43.55
N ARG A 68 -6.60 -31.76 -43.55
CA ARG A 68 -7.49 -31.56 -42.40
C ARG A 68 -7.07 -32.40 -41.20
N LEU A 69 -6.68 -33.65 -41.43
CA LEU A 69 -6.17 -34.52 -40.36
C LEU A 69 -4.85 -34.00 -39.78
N GLN A 70 -3.94 -33.53 -40.64
CA GLN A 70 -2.67 -32.94 -40.21
C GLN A 70 -2.90 -31.69 -39.35
N LEU A 71 -3.81 -30.79 -39.75
CA LEU A 71 -4.14 -29.59 -38.96
C LEU A 71 -4.70 -29.94 -37.57
N TYR A 72 -5.55 -30.98 -37.49
CA TYR A 72 -6.06 -31.46 -36.21
C TYR A 72 -4.95 -32.00 -35.31
N ILE A 73 -4.10 -32.89 -35.85
CA ILE A 73 -2.98 -33.48 -35.11
C ILE A 73 -1.97 -32.41 -34.68
N ASP A 74 -1.67 -31.44 -35.55
CA ASP A 74 -0.76 -30.34 -35.25
C ASP A 74 -1.31 -29.46 -34.11
N GLY A 75 -2.63 -29.24 -34.07
CA GLY A 75 -3.30 -28.51 -32.99
C GLY A 75 -3.23 -29.22 -31.63
N ASP A 76 -3.46 -30.53 -31.61
CA ASP A 76 -3.38 -31.32 -30.37
C ASP A 76 -1.94 -31.45 -29.87
N ARG A 77 -0.99 -31.69 -30.79
CA ARG A 77 0.44 -31.74 -30.47
C ARG A 77 0.98 -30.41 -29.92
N ASP A 78 0.52 -29.28 -30.47
CA ASP A 78 0.85 -27.96 -29.94
C ASP A 78 0.28 -27.76 -28.53
N LEU A 79 -0.93 -28.24 -28.26
CA LEU A 79 -1.53 -28.18 -26.93
C LEU A 79 -0.77 -29.05 -25.92
N GLU A 80 -0.43 -30.28 -26.26
CA GLU A 80 0.36 -31.17 -25.40
C GLU A 80 1.74 -30.57 -25.11
N LEU A 81 2.41 -30.02 -26.13
CA LEU A 81 3.70 -29.36 -25.97
C LEU A 81 3.60 -28.14 -25.04
N ARG A 82 2.59 -27.28 -25.21
CA ARG A 82 2.36 -26.13 -24.33
C ARG A 82 2.12 -26.55 -22.89
N LYS A 83 1.34 -27.61 -22.65
CA LYS A 83 1.13 -28.17 -21.30
C LYS A 83 2.42 -28.72 -20.70
N ALA A 84 3.24 -29.43 -21.48
CA ALA A 84 4.52 -29.96 -21.01
C ALA A 84 5.48 -28.82 -20.61
N LEU A 85 5.60 -27.78 -21.44
CA LEU A 85 6.40 -26.60 -21.13
C LEU A 85 5.87 -25.85 -19.90
N ALA A 86 4.55 -25.74 -19.74
CA ALA A 86 3.95 -25.14 -18.55
C ALA A 86 4.31 -25.93 -17.27
N ALA A 87 4.24 -27.26 -17.33
CA ALA A 87 4.62 -28.13 -16.22
C ALA A 87 6.10 -28.01 -15.85
N GLU A 88 7.00 -27.88 -16.84
CA GLU A 88 8.42 -27.62 -16.62
C GLU A 88 8.64 -26.28 -15.90
N GLN A 89 8.00 -25.20 -16.37
CA GLN A 89 8.10 -23.89 -15.71
C GLN A 89 7.58 -23.94 -14.27
N LEU A 90 6.49 -24.66 -14.02
CA LEU A 90 5.95 -24.84 -12.68
C LEU A 90 6.90 -25.64 -11.77
N ALA A 91 7.54 -26.68 -12.29
CA ALA A 91 8.55 -27.44 -11.55
C ALA A 91 9.74 -26.56 -11.16
N HIS A 92 10.21 -25.71 -12.07
CA HIS A 92 11.24 -24.71 -11.76
C HIS A 92 10.80 -23.73 -10.68
N ALA A 93 9.56 -23.23 -10.74
CA ALA A 93 9.02 -22.33 -9.71
C ALA A 93 9.07 -22.97 -8.31
N ARG A 94 8.60 -24.22 -8.19
CA ARG A 94 8.61 -24.99 -6.94
C ARG A 94 10.02 -25.27 -6.43
N ALA A 95 10.94 -25.66 -7.32
CA ALA A 95 12.33 -25.92 -6.96
C ALA A 95 13.03 -24.66 -6.43
N VAL A 96 12.78 -23.50 -7.05
CA VAL A 96 13.33 -22.23 -6.60
C VAL A 96 12.76 -21.83 -5.23
N LEU A 97 11.47 -22.05 -4.97
CA LEU A 97 10.88 -21.77 -3.65
C LEU A 97 11.45 -22.65 -2.52
N ALA A 98 11.92 -23.85 -2.84
CA ALA A 98 12.61 -24.72 -1.88
C ALA A 98 14.04 -24.25 -1.57
N SER A 99 14.59 -23.32 -2.36
CA SER A 99 15.92 -22.75 -2.13
C SER A 99 15.89 -21.64 -1.07
N ALA A 100 16.99 -21.48 -0.34
CA ALA A 100 17.16 -20.39 0.64
C ALA A 100 17.56 -19.04 0.01
N ASP A 101 17.35 -18.86 -1.31
CA ASP A 101 17.70 -17.61 -1.99
C ASP A 101 16.72 -16.48 -1.64
N VAL A 102 17.25 -15.30 -1.36
CA VAL A 102 16.49 -14.07 -1.12
C VAL A 102 15.66 -13.66 -2.34
N ASN A 103 16.14 -13.99 -3.55
CA ASN A 103 15.41 -13.73 -4.80
C ASN A 103 14.53 -14.90 -5.25
N ALA A 104 14.48 -16.01 -4.49
CA ALA A 104 13.71 -17.20 -4.83
C ALA A 104 12.25 -16.84 -5.15
N ARG A 105 11.65 -15.98 -4.34
CA ARG A 105 10.25 -15.56 -4.51
C ARG A 105 10.00 -14.86 -5.85
N ALA A 106 10.85 -13.92 -6.23
CA ALA A 106 10.68 -13.16 -7.48
C ALA A 106 10.91 -14.04 -8.70
N THR A 107 11.89 -14.94 -8.63
CA THR A 107 12.18 -15.91 -9.70
C THR A 107 11.06 -16.93 -9.83
N ALA A 108 10.55 -17.47 -8.72
CA ALA A 108 9.40 -18.36 -8.71
C ALA A 108 8.13 -17.71 -9.27
N MET A 109 7.88 -16.43 -8.94
CA MET A 109 6.75 -15.68 -9.51
C MET A 109 6.84 -15.57 -11.04
N ARG A 110 8.04 -15.32 -11.59
CA ARG A 110 8.24 -15.28 -13.06
C ARG A 110 8.01 -16.63 -13.72
N HIS A 111 8.50 -17.71 -13.13
CA HIS A 111 8.29 -19.06 -13.66
C HIS A 111 6.82 -19.48 -13.58
N ALA A 112 6.15 -19.25 -12.45
CA ALA A 112 4.73 -19.53 -12.31
C ALA A 112 3.87 -18.70 -13.28
N GLY A 113 4.21 -17.42 -13.49
CA GLY A 113 3.56 -16.56 -14.49
C GLY A 113 3.74 -17.06 -15.93
N ARG A 114 4.93 -17.57 -16.28
CA ARG A 114 5.17 -18.21 -17.59
C ARG A 114 4.38 -19.50 -17.76
N ALA A 115 4.30 -20.32 -16.72
CA ALA A 115 3.48 -21.53 -16.73
C ALA A 115 2.00 -21.20 -17.01
N LEU A 116 1.46 -20.17 -16.34
CA LEU A 116 0.08 -19.73 -16.54
C LEU A 116 -0.17 -19.12 -17.94
N ALA A 117 0.84 -18.45 -18.52
CA ALA A 117 0.73 -17.94 -19.89
C ALA A 117 0.71 -19.08 -20.94
N LEU A 118 1.41 -20.19 -20.68
CA LEU A 118 1.45 -21.36 -21.56
C LEU A 118 0.20 -22.24 -21.42
N ASP A 119 -0.30 -22.40 -20.20
CA ASP A 119 -1.53 -23.11 -19.88
C ASP A 119 -2.43 -22.27 -18.95
N PRO A 120 -3.32 -21.44 -19.53
CA PRO A 120 -4.24 -20.61 -18.75
C PRO A 120 -5.22 -21.41 -17.87
N ALA A 121 -5.43 -22.69 -18.16
CA ALA A 121 -6.30 -23.57 -17.38
C ALA A 121 -5.56 -24.23 -16.20
N SER A 122 -4.26 -23.99 -16.04
CA SER A 122 -3.43 -24.59 -14.99
C SER A 122 -3.80 -24.05 -13.60
N VAL A 123 -4.57 -24.84 -12.85
CA VAL A 123 -4.94 -24.55 -11.46
C VAL A 123 -3.70 -24.47 -10.56
N ASP A 124 -2.71 -25.33 -10.79
CA ASP A 124 -1.49 -25.39 -10.00
C ASP A 124 -0.63 -24.13 -10.15
N ALA A 125 -0.48 -23.60 -11.36
CA ALA A 125 0.26 -22.37 -11.60
C ALA A 125 -0.42 -21.17 -10.92
N ALA A 126 -1.76 -21.12 -11.00
CA ALA A 126 -2.56 -20.11 -10.33
C ALA A 126 -2.46 -20.19 -8.78
N ASP A 127 -2.44 -21.39 -8.20
CA ASP A 127 -2.27 -21.60 -6.75
C ASP A 127 -0.90 -21.11 -6.26
N VAL A 128 0.18 -21.46 -6.98
CA VAL A 128 1.53 -20.98 -6.63
C VAL A 128 1.59 -19.45 -6.67
N ILE A 129 1.09 -18.79 -7.72
CA ILE A 129 1.04 -17.33 -7.79
C ILE A 129 0.24 -16.76 -6.63
N GLY A 130 -0.93 -17.32 -6.35
CA GLY A 130 -1.80 -16.86 -5.27
C GLY A 130 -1.14 -16.95 -3.89
N ARG A 131 -0.48 -18.07 -3.56
CA ARG A 131 0.32 -18.19 -2.33
C ARG A 131 1.47 -17.19 -2.29
N LEU A 132 2.16 -16.99 -3.42
CA LEU A 132 3.22 -15.99 -3.54
C LEU A 132 2.73 -14.53 -3.55
N LEU A 133 1.43 -14.28 -3.58
CA LEU A 133 0.87 -12.94 -3.37
C LEU A 133 0.37 -12.75 -1.94
N LEU A 134 -0.10 -13.82 -1.29
CA LEU A 134 -0.74 -13.74 0.02
C LEU A 134 0.22 -13.97 1.20
N GLU A 135 1.20 -14.85 1.07
CA GLU A 135 2.12 -15.15 2.17
C GLU A 135 3.16 -14.03 2.34
N ARG A 136 3.36 -13.54 3.56
CA ARG A 136 4.44 -12.56 3.82
C ARG A 136 5.81 -13.26 3.70
N PRO A 137 6.79 -12.70 2.97
CA PRO A 137 8.15 -13.25 2.94
C PRO A 137 8.77 -13.27 4.35
N ALA A 138 9.43 -14.37 4.72
CA ALA A 138 10.13 -14.48 6.01
C ALA A 138 11.31 -13.50 6.12
N ALA A 139 12.00 -13.24 5.02
CA ALA A 139 13.02 -12.20 4.89
C ALA A 139 12.62 -11.18 3.82
N LEU A 140 12.71 -9.89 4.16
CA LEU A 140 12.45 -8.82 3.20
C LEU A 140 13.65 -8.68 2.24
N PRO A 141 13.43 -8.67 0.90
CA PRO A 141 14.50 -8.46 -0.05
C PRO A 141 15.21 -7.11 0.17
N PRO A 142 16.54 -7.02 0.03
CA PRO A 142 17.29 -5.77 0.22
C PRO A 142 16.78 -4.62 -0.66
N ALA A 143 16.35 -4.91 -1.88
CA ALA A 143 15.75 -3.93 -2.78
C ALA A 143 14.43 -3.35 -2.23
N LEU A 144 13.62 -4.17 -1.56
CA LEU A 144 12.40 -3.72 -0.90
C LEU A 144 12.70 -2.90 0.36
N ILE A 145 13.73 -3.27 1.13
CA ILE A 145 14.19 -2.47 2.27
C ILE A 145 14.64 -1.09 1.78
N ALA A 146 15.45 -1.04 0.72
CA ALA A 146 15.94 0.21 0.15
C ALA A 146 14.80 1.11 -0.37
N SER A 147 13.78 0.53 -1.02
CA SER A 147 12.63 1.29 -1.50
C SER A 147 11.72 1.77 -0.36
N LEU A 148 11.53 0.96 0.69
CA LEU A 148 10.82 1.40 1.90
C LEU A 148 11.56 2.54 2.61
N ASP A 149 12.89 2.45 2.72
CA ASP A 149 13.71 3.52 3.29
C ASP A 149 13.67 4.81 2.45
N GLU A 150 13.49 4.70 1.14
CA GLU A 150 13.31 5.85 0.25
C GLU A 150 11.91 6.47 0.42
N LEU A 151 10.85 5.66 0.51
CA LEU A 151 9.50 6.12 0.81
C LEU A 151 9.43 6.81 2.17
N ASP A 152 10.08 6.27 3.19
CA ASP A 152 10.17 6.88 4.53
C ASP A 152 10.90 8.22 4.46
N ARG A 153 12.00 8.32 3.70
CA ARG A 153 12.72 9.58 3.46
C ARG A 153 11.85 10.62 2.77
N ASP A 154 11.09 10.24 1.76
CA ASP A 154 10.19 11.13 1.03
C ASP A 154 9.02 11.61 1.90
N ALA A 155 8.45 10.72 2.72
CA ALA A 155 7.44 11.08 3.70
C ALA A 155 7.99 12.08 4.73
N LEU A 156 9.20 11.84 5.25
CA LEU A 156 9.90 12.76 6.15
C LEU A 156 10.18 14.11 5.48
N ARG A 157 10.54 14.12 4.20
CA ARG A 157 10.80 15.33 3.41
C ARG A 157 9.55 16.19 3.29
N LYS A 158 8.45 15.60 2.80
CA LYS A 158 7.15 16.28 2.65
C LYS A 158 6.64 16.83 3.98
N ARG A 159 6.79 16.04 5.05
CA ARG A 159 6.45 16.47 6.41
C ARG A 159 7.31 17.64 6.87
N SER A 160 8.62 17.58 6.62
CA SER A 160 9.56 18.62 7.03
C SER A 160 9.28 19.95 6.32
N VAL A 161 8.94 19.92 5.01
CA VAL A 161 8.49 21.12 4.27
C VAL A 161 7.25 21.74 4.92
N ARG A 162 6.26 20.92 5.29
CA ARG A 162 5.07 21.42 5.99
C ARG A 162 5.45 22.02 7.35
N ALA A 163 6.28 21.34 8.13
CA ALA A 163 6.72 21.84 9.43
C ALA A 163 7.44 23.19 9.30
N THR A 164 8.36 23.33 8.33
CA THR A 164 9.04 24.60 8.02
C THR A 164 8.05 25.70 7.67
N ARG A 165 7.02 25.42 6.85
CA ARG A 165 5.97 26.41 6.54
C ARG A 165 5.13 26.77 7.77
N SER A 166 4.72 25.78 8.57
CA SER A 166 3.91 25.99 9.78
C SER A 166 4.66 26.81 10.82
N TYR A 167 5.85 26.39 11.24
CA TYR A 167 6.66 27.16 12.20
C TYR A 167 7.15 28.49 11.61
N GLY A 168 7.49 28.50 10.32
CA GLY A 168 7.93 29.71 9.61
C GLY A 168 6.85 30.78 9.56
N SER A 169 5.57 30.40 9.45
CA SER A 169 4.45 31.35 9.45
C SER A 169 4.35 32.17 10.74
N VAL A 170 4.87 31.66 11.86
CA VAL A 170 4.88 32.39 13.14
C VAL A 170 5.80 33.62 13.08
N PHE A 171 6.80 33.64 12.20
CA PHE A 171 7.63 34.84 11.98
C PHE A 171 6.86 36.01 11.37
N LEU A 172 5.70 35.78 10.74
CA LEU A 172 4.84 36.86 10.26
C LEU A 172 4.30 37.72 11.42
N PHE A 173 4.24 37.18 12.65
CA PHE A 173 3.88 37.95 13.84
C PHE A 173 4.95 38.97 14.24
N LEU A 174 6.19 38.89 13.74
CA LEU A 174 7.20 39.94 13.95
C LEU A 174 6.71 41.30 13.44
N GLY A 175 5.95 41.33 12.34
CA GLY A 175 5.37 42.56 11.79
C GLY A 175 4.35 43.23 12.72
N PHE A 176 3.78 42.48 13.66
CA PHE A 176 2.83 42.99 14.65
C PHE A 176 3.51 43.45 15.95
N LEU A 177 4.77 43.09 16.20
CA LEU A 177 5.47 43.45 17.43
C LEU A 177 5.54 44.96 17.72
N PRO A 178 5.73 45.87 16.74
CA PRO A 178 5.76 47.30 17.01
C PRO A 178 4.46 47.87 17.59
N PHE A 179 3.35 47.14 17.45
CA PHE A 179 2.03 47.54 17.96
C PHE A 179 1.71 46.94 19.34
N LEU A 180 2.61 46.12 19.89
CA LEU A 180 2.43 45.43 21.17
C LEU A 180 3.40 46.00 22.20
N GLU A 181 2.91 46.28 23.41
CA GLU A 181 3.75 46.71 24.52
C GLU A 181 4.48 45.49 25.12
N VAL A 182 5.72 45.24 24.66
CA VAL A 182 6.52 44.09 25.08
C VAL A 182 7.25 44.41 26.38
N ARG A 183 6.83 43.76 27.48
CA ARG A 183 7.46 43.92 28.81
C ARG A 183 8.82 43.22 28.95
N SER A 184 9.02 42.08 28.27
CA SER A 184 10.24 41.27 28.39
C SER A 184 10.84 40.88 27.03
N TRP A 185 11.73 41.74 26.51
CA TRP A 185 12.48 41.45 25.28
C TRP A 185 13.34 40.17 25.33
N PRO A 186 14.00 39.80 26.45
CA PRO A 186 14.85 38.60 26.48
C PRO A 186 14.09 37.31 26.17
N TRP A 187 12.89 37.12 26.75
CA TRP A 187 12.06 35.93 26.50
C TRP A 187 11.50 35.90 25.07
N LEU A 188 11.14 37.06 24.53
CA LEU A 188 10.67 37.16 23.16
C LEU A 188 11.78 36.83 22.14
N ILE A 189 12.99 37.36 22.36
CA ILE A 189 14.16 37.03 21.54
C ILE A 189 14.50 35.54 21.67
N ALA A 190 14.52 34.99 22.90
CA ALA A 190 14.75 33.56 23.13
C ALA A 190 13.73 32.69 22.39
N PHE A 191 12.45 33.10 22.38
CA PHE A 191 11.40 32.39 21.66
C PHE A 191 11.67 32.33 20.16
N TYR A 192 11.95 33.48 19.52
CA TYR A 192 12.22 33.51 18.08
C TYR A 192 13.53 32.83 17.70
N VAL A 193 14.54 32.86 18.56
CA VAL A 193 15.80 32.11 18.37
C VAL A 193 15.54 30.60 18.39
N VAL A 194 14.83 30.10 19.41
CA VAL A 194 14.50 28.67 19.52
C VAL A 194 13.59 28.23 18.38
N LEU A 195 12.58 29.02 18.06
CA LEU A 195 11.69 28.79 16.92
C LEU A 195 12.50 28.74 15.62
N GLY A 196 13.43 29.68 15.41
CA GLY A 196 14.33 29.71 14.26
C GLY A 196 15.20 28.47 14.15
N ALA A 197 15.72 27.96 15.28
CA ALA A 197 16.46 26.71 15.33
C ALA A 197 15.58 25.50 14.95
N VAL A 198 14.32 25.46 15.41
CA VAL A 198 13.35 24.42 15.01
C VAL A 198 13.02 24.51 13.52
N VAL A 199 12.85 25.72 12.97
CA VAL A 199 12.62 25.93 11.52
C VAL A 199 13.83 25.50 10.71
N ALA A 200 15.04 25.87 11.12
CA ALA A 200 16.28 25.47 10.46
C ALA A 200 16.47 23.94 10.49
N PHE A 201 16.16 23.30 11.62
CA PHE A 201 16.20 21.85 11.75
C PHE A 201 15.16 21.16 10.86
N ALA A 202 13.94 21.68 10.81
CA ALA A 202 12.90 21.21 9.88
C ALA A 202 13.32 21.41 8.42
N TRP A 203 13.90 22.56 8.08
CA TRP A 203 14.37 22.84 6.72
C TRP A 203 15.51 21.92 6.30
N ARG A 204 16.46 21.63 7.21
CA ARG A 204 17.48 20.59 6.99
C ARG A 204 16.84 19.23 6.75
N GLY A 205 15.79 18.87 7.48
CA GLY A 205 14.98 17.67 7.24
C GLY A 205 14.34 17.66 5.85
N ALA A 206 13.85 18.81 5.38
CA ALA A 206 13.28 18.98 4.05
C ALA A 206 14.32 18.85 2.92
N ILE A 207 15.59 19.16 3.17
CA ILE A 207 16.66 18.98 2.17
C ILE A 207 17.18 17.55 2.20
N THR A 208 17.51 17.05 3.40
CA THR A 208 18.25 15.78 3.59
C THR A 208 17.37 14.54 3.66
N GLY A 209 16.07 14.69 3.91
CA GLY A 209 15.15 13.57 4.16
C GLY A 209 15.42 12.81 5.47
N ARG A 210 16.33 13.32 6.31
CA ARG A 210 16.72 12.71 7.59
C ARG A 210 16.45 13.66 8.72
N VAL A 211 15.72 13.19 9.73
CA VAL A 211 15.40 13.96 10.94
C VAL A 211 15.69 13.07 12.14
N SER A 212 16.57 13.52 13.04
CA SER A 212 16.79 12.81 14.30
C SER A 212 15.59 13.01 15.22
N PRO A 213 14.94 11.93 15.71
CA PRO A 213 13.78 12.03 16.60
C PRO A 213 14.13 12.77 17.89
N TYR A 214 15.29 12.48 18.48
CA TYR A 214 15.73 13.10 19.73
C TYR A 214 15.94 14.60 19.61
N LEU A 215 16.57 15.08 18.53
CA LEU A 215 16.74 16.51 18.29
C LEU A 215 15.39 17.20 18.04
N SER A 216 14.45 16.53 17.36
CA SER A 216 13.10 17.06 17.17
C SER A 216 12.34 17.20 18.50
N MET A 217 12.43 16.18 19.36
CA MET A 217 11.83 16.19 20.70
C MET A 217 12.46 17.24 21.60
N LEU A 218 13.79 17.37 21.58
CA LEU A 218 14.51 18.39 22.33
C LEU A 218 14.14 19.80 21.85
N GLY A 219 14.11 20.03 20.53
CA GLY A 219 13.72 21.33 19.96
C GLY A 219 12.29 21.73 20.33
N ASN A 220 11.33 20.79 20.26
CA ASN A 220 9.95 21.05 20.68
C ASN A 220 9.81 21.26 22.20
N PHE A 221 10.61 20.55 23.00
CA PHE A 221 10.64 20.72 24.46
C PHE A 221 11.15 22.12 24.83
N THR A 222 12.28 22.54 24.25
CA THR A 222 12.83 23.89 24.48
C THR A 222 11.85 24.96 24.00
N LEU A 223 11.20 24.75 22.85
CA LEU A 223 10.18 25.65 22.34
C LEU A 223 8.99 25.75 23.31
N ALA A 224 8.52 24.63 23.87
CA ALA A 224 7.45 24.61 24.86
C ALA A 224 7.84 25.36 26.14
N LEU A 225 9.07 25.16 26.63
CA LEU A 225 9.57 25.79 27.84
C LEU A 225 9.67 27.31 27.71
N VAL A 226 10.09 27.81 26.54
CA VAL A 226 10.11 29.26 26.30
C VAL A 226 8.69 29.79 26.07
N TRP A 227 7.82 29.02 25.42
CA TRP A 227 6.43 29.39 25.19
C TRP A 227 5.62 29.55 26.48
N THR A 228 5.89 28.75 27.52
CA THR A 228 5.21 28.90 28.83
C THR A 228 5.41 30.29 29.43
N ARG A 229 6.56 30.92 29.16
CA ARG A 229 6.92 32.26 29.61
C ARG A 229 6.24 33.35 28.79
N VAL A 230 6.07 33.10 27.49
CA VAL A 230 5.47 34.06 26.57
C VAL A 230 3.95 34.10 26.68
N ALA A 231 3.32 32.93 26.80
CA ALA A 231 1.91 32.75 26.51
C ALA A 231 1.10 32.23 27.72
N SER A 232 1.70 32.27 28.92
CA SER A 232 1.22 31.69 30.19
C SER A 232 1.15 30.15 30.19
N PRO A 233 1.54 29.47 31.30
CA PRO A 233 1.54 28.01 31.39
C PRO A 233 0.14 27.37 31.34
N PHE A 234 -0.92 28.12 31.68
CA PHE A 234 -2.28 27.55 31.80
C PHE A 234 -3.22 27.89 30.63
N LEU A 235 -2.93 28.93 29.85
CA LEU A 235 -3.83 29.38 28.78
C LEU A 235 -3.46 28.77 27.42
N LEU A 236 -2.33 29.19 26.85
CA LEU A 236 -1.95 28.81 25.48
C LEU A 236 -0.99 27.64 25.43
N THR A 237 -0.27 27.37 26.51
CA THR A 237 0.74 26.31 26.57
C THR A 237 0.16 24.91 26.38
N PRO A 238 -0.96 24.50 27.02
CA PRO A 238 -1.49 23.15 26.85
C PRO A 238 -1.86 22.85 25.39
N ALA A 239 -2.47 23.81 24.69
CA ALA A 239 -2.78 23.70 23.28
C ALA A 239 -1.50 23.53 22.43
N MET A 240 -0.43 24.25 22.77
CA MET A 240 0.87 24.16 22.08
C MET A 240 1.52 22.79 22.30
N ILE A 241 1.50 22.29 23.54
CA ILE A 241 2.02 20.97 23.89
C ILE A 241 1.23 19.88 23.15
N CYS A 242 -0.10 19.97 23.08
CA CYS A 242 -0.91 19.06 22.28
C CYS A 242 -0.52 19.08 20.79
N GLY A 243 -0.32 20.26 20.20
CA GLY A 243 0.16 20.38 18.82
C GLY A 243 1.55 19.77 18.62
N ALA A 244 2.46 20.02 19.56
CA ALA A 244 3.82 19.44 19.55
C ALA A 244 3.79 17.91 19.73
N LEU A 245 2.92 17.38 20.59
CA LEU A 245 2.71 15.94 20.76
C LEU A 245 2.22 15.31 19.45
N ILE A 246 1.24 15.90 18.78
CA ILE A 246 0.74 15.39 17.48
C ILE A 246 1.87 15.39 16.44
N ALA A 247 2.69 16.45 16.41
CA ALA A 247 3.86 16.49 15.55
C ALA A 247 4.84 15.37 15.91
N VAL A 248 5.33 15.29 17.14
CA VAL A 248 6.31 14.30 17.60
C VAL A 248 5.79 12.85 17.41
N ALA A 249 4.52 12.59 17.73
CA ALA A 249 3.88 11.28 17.61
C ALA A 249 3.77 10.78 16.16
N SER A 250 3.70 11.69 15.18
CA SER A 250 3.63 11.34 13.77
C SER A 250 4.95 10.75 13.22
N HIS A 251 6.02 10.68 14.02
CA HIS A 251 7.33 10.19 13.56
C HIS A 251 7.43 8.65 13.69
N PRO A 252 7.90 7.91 12.65
CA PRO A 252 7.86 6.45 12.65
C PRO A 252 8.54 5.79 13.87
N TRP A 253 9.65 6.38 14.32
CA TRP A 253 10.36 5.89 15.51
C TRP A 253 9.51 5.97 16.79
N ASN A 254 8.73 7.05 16.94
CA ASN A 254 7.83 7.24 18.09
C ASN A 254 6.59 6.36 18.00
N GLN A 255 6.10 6.05 16.79
CA GLN A 255 4.98 5.11 16.60
C GLN A 255 5.34 3.69 17.06
N ARG A 256 6.62 3.29 16.93
CA ARG A 256 7.10 1.99 17.43
C ARG A 256 7.30 1.96 18.95
N ARG A 257 7.39 3.11 19.62
CA ARG A 257 7.69 3.24 21.04
C ARG A 257 6.78 4.30 21.70
N PRO A 258 5.46 4.08 21.78
CA PRO A 258 4.51 5.10 22.20
C PRO A 258 4.80 5.66 23.61
N TRP A 259 5.39 4.86 24.50
CA TRP A 259 5.76 5.28 25.85
C TRP A 259 6.72 6.49 25.87
N THR A 260 7.59 6.66 24.86
CA THR A 260 8.52 7.80 24.81
C THR A 260 7.79 9.13 24.66
N ILE A 261 6.64 9.13 23.97
CA ILE A 261 5.79 10.31 23.78
C ILE A 261 5.14 10.70 25.12
N PHE A 262 4.64 9.71 25.88
CA PHE A 262 4.04 9.95 27.19
C PHE A 262 5.06 10.48 28.20
N VAL A 263 6.25 9.88 28.25
CA VAL A 263 7.35 10.35 29.11
C VAL A 263 7.79 11.75 28.70
N TRP A 264 7.95 12.01 27.41
CA TRP A 264 8.31 13.34 26.91
C TRP A 264 7.24 14.39 27.24
N GLY A 265 5.96 14.07 27.06
CA GLY A 265 4.85 14.97 27.40
C GLY A 265 4.79 15.27 28.90
N ALA A 266 4.95 14.24 29.75
CA ALA A 266 5.01 14.39 31.20
C ALA A 266 6.17 15.28 31.63
N ILE A 267 7.37 15.05 31.09
CA ILE A 267 8.55 15.90 31.35
C ILE A 267 8.29 17.34 30.89
N THR A 268 7.77 17.53 29.67
CA THR A 268 7.48 18.86 29.10
C THR A 268 6.52 19.67 29.96
N ILE A 269 5.50 19.01 30.53
CA ILE A 269 4.54 19.66 31.42
C ILE A 269 5.15 19.89 32.81
N ALA A 270 5.84 18.90 33.39
CA ALA A 270 6.35 18.97 34.75
C ALA A 270 7.55 19.92 34.92
N THR A 271 8.43 20.03 33.91
CA THR A 271 9.64 20.85 34.00
C THR A 271 9.38 22.32 34.35
N PRO A 272 8.50 23.08 33.66
CA PRO A 272 8.27 24.49 34.00
C PRO A 272 7.79 24.67 35.44
N PHE A 273 6.89 23.79 35.93
CA PHE A 273 6.42 23.84 37.32
C PHE A 273 7.53 23.51 38.32
N ALA A 274 8.36 22.51 38.03
CA ALA A 274 9.49 22.15 38.88
C ALA A 274 10.53 23.29 38.96
N LEU A 275 10.79 23.98 37.84
CA LEU A 275 11.71 25.12 37.80
C LEU A 275 11.17 26.35 38.54
N GLU A 276 9.85 26.58 38.50
CA GLU A 276 9.20 27.63 39.32
C GLU A 276 9.22 27.28 40.81
N ALA A 277 8.90 26.04 41.17
CA ALA A 277 8.93 25.57 42.55
C ALA A 277 10.34 25.59 43.15
N ALA A 278 11.37 25.39 42.33
CA ALA A 278 12.77 25.51 42.73
C ALA A 278 13.27 26.97 42.82
N GLY A 279 12.45 27.96 42.43
CA GLY A 279 12.83 29.37 42.41
C GLY A 279 13.84 29.74 41.32
N ILE A 280 14.10 28.85 40.36
CA ILE A 280 15.00 29.11 39.22
C ILE A 280 14.35 30.09 38.24
N LEU A 281 13.02 30.00 38.10
CA LEU A 281 12.23 30.88 37.26
C LEU A 281 11.18 31.61 38.10
N GLU A 282 10.83 32.84 37.70
CA GLU A 282 9.79 33.64 38.35
C GLU A 282 8.44 32.91 38.36
N SER A 283 7.68 33.02 39.46
CA SER A 283 6.36 32.38 39.56
C SER A 283 5.39 33.06 38.61
N THR A 284 4.75 32.27 37.75
CA THR A 284 3.73 32.77 36.78
C THR A 284 2.30 32.56 37.26
N TRP A 285 2.15 31.96 38.44
CA TRP A 285 0.87 31.74 39.11
C TRP A 285 1.07 31.83 40.62
N ALA A 286 0.00 32.19 41.30
CA ALA A 286 -0.08 32.15 42.76
C ALA A 286 -1.47 31.67 43.17
N ILE A 287 -1.54 30.95 44.28
CA ILE A 287 -2.82 30.62 44.92
C ILE A 287 -2.95 31.56 46.12
N GLU A 288 -3.79 32.57 45.97
CA GLU A 288 -4.08 33.53 47.02
C GLU A 288 -5.59 33.53 47.29
N ASN A 289 -5.97 33.42 48.56
CA ASN A 289 -7.38 33.48 48.99
C ASN A 289 -8.31 32.46 48.30
N GLY A 290 -7.78 31.27 47.94
CA GLY A 290 -8.54 30.24 47.21
C GLY A 290 -8.77 30.54 45.72
N ALA A 291 -8.22 31.65 45.21
CA ALA A 291 -8.20 31.95 43.78
C ALA A 291 -6.84 31.61 43.17
N ILE A 292 -6.87 31.04 41.98
CA ILE A 292 -5.67 30.87 41.15
C ILE A 292 -5.49 32.19 40.39
N GLN A 293 -4.52 32.98 40.81
CA GLN A 293 -4.12 34.18 40.08
C GLN A 293 -3.05 33.80 39.05
N ILE A 294 -3.40 33.95 37.78
CA ILE A 294 -2.46 33.73 36.67
C ILE A 294 -1.97 35.11 36.24
N SER A 295 -0.70 35.39 36.45
CA SER A 295 -0.06 36.62 35.99
C SER A 295 0.61 36.37 34.64
N SER A 296 0.40 37.28 33.69
CA SER A 296 1.15 37.27 32.44
C SER A 296 2.46 38.00 32.64
N ALA A 297 3.58 37.36 32.30
CA ALA A 297 4.90 38.01 32.32
C ALA A 297 5.02 39.11 31.25
N ILE A 298 4.14 39.13 30.25
CA ILE A 298 4.27 40.00 29.06
C ILE A 298 3.19 41.08 28.99
N TYR A 299 1.94 40.82 29.40
CA TYR A 299 0.83 41.76 29.20
C TYR A 299 0.13 42.14 30.51
N ASN A 300 -0.19 43.41 30.68
CA ASN A 300 -1.02 43.88 31.79
C ASN A 300 -2.50 43.73 31.39
N ILE A 301 -3.21 42.78 31.99
CA ILE A 301 -4.62 42.50 31.66
C ILE A 301 -5.48 43.23 32.68
N SER A 302 -5.85 44.48 32.39
CA SER A 302 -6.63 45.31 33.33
C SER A 302 -8.06 45.63 32.85
N GLY A 303 -8.42 45.37 31.59
CA GLY A 303 -9.72 45.71 31.02
C GLY A 303 -10.41 44.59 30.22
N THR A 304 -11.65 44.86 29.82
CA THR A 304 -12.49 43.95 29.03
C THR A 304 -11.98 43.76 27.61
N ALA A 305 -11.29 44.77 27.05
CA ALA A 305 -10.67 44.70 25.73
C ALA A 305 -9.51 43.70 25.70
N GLU A 306 -8.65 43.70 26.72
CA GLU A 306 -7.53 42.76 26.86
C GLU A 306 -8.05 41.33 27.08
N ALA A 307 -9.11 41.16 27.88
CA ALA A 307 -9.77 39.87 28.05
C ALA A 307 -10.32 39.33 26.71
N ALA A 308 -10.98 40.17 25.92
CA ALA A 308 -11.45 39.81 24.58
C ALA A 308 -10.30 39.46 23.62
N ALA A 309 -9.17 40.17 23.70
CA ALA A 309 -7.98 39.89 22.90
C ALA A 309 -7.36 38.53 23.26
N VAL A 310 -7.22 38.22 24.55
CA VAL A 310 -6.72 36.91 25.02
C VAL A 310 -7.66 35.77 24.61
N MET A 311 -8.97 35.96 24.75
CA MET A 311 -9.96 34.98 24.28
C MET A 311 -9.86 34.75 22.76
N THR A 312 -9.73 35.83 21.99
CA THR A 312 -9.58 35.76 20.53
C THR A 312 -8.28 35.06 20.13
N ALA A 313 -7.17 35.39 20.79
CA ALA A 313 -5.87 34.75 20.56
C ALA A 313 -5.92 33.24 20.89
N ASN A 314 -6.55 32.87 22.01
CA ASN A 314 -6.73 31.47 22.38
C ASN A 314 -7.61 30.72 21.40
N PHE A 315 -8.74 31.32 20.99
CA PHE A 315 -9.61 30.74 19.97
C PHE A 315 -8.89 30.54 18.63
N ALA A 316 -8.17 31.56 18.16
CA ALA A 316 -7.35 31.47 16.94
C ALA A 316 -6.26 30.39 17.05
N PHE A 317 -5.62 30.28 18.21
CA PHE A 317 -4.57 29.29 18.44
C PHE A 317 -5.12 27.86 18.49
N ILE A 318 -6.26 27.65 19.16
CA ILE A 318 -6.97 26.37 19.17
C ILE A 318 -7.40 25.98 17.75
N LEU A 319 -7.92 26.92 16.96
CA LEU A 319 -8.27 26.68 15.56
C LEU A 319 -7.04 26.32 14.72
N LEU A 320 -5.90 26.99 14.94
CA LEU A 320 -4.65 26.70 14.24
C LEU A 320 -4.14 25.29 14.57
N VAL A 321 -4.09 24.93 15.86
CA VAL A 321 -3.68 23.58 16.31
C VAL A 321 -4.67 22.53 15.82
N GLY A 322 -5.98 22.81 15.86
CA GLY A 322 -7.03 21.94 15.36
C GLY A 322 -6.94 21.70 13.85
N ALA A 323 -6.72 22.77 13.06
CA ALA A 323 -6.50 22.67 11.62
C ALA A 323 -5.23 21.88 11.30
N PHE A 324 -4.14 22.10 12.05
CA PHE A 324 -2.91 21.33 11.92
C PHE A 324 -3.14 19.84 12.20
N ALA A 325 -3.81 19.51 13.31
CA ALA A 325 -4.18 18.16 13.70
C ALA A 325 -5.07 17.48 12.65
N TYR A 326 -6.14 18.14 12.23
CA TYR A 326 -7.05 17.66 11.19
C TYR A 326 -6.30 17.34 9.90
N THR A 327 -5.37 18.21 9.51
CA THR A 327 -4.61 18.02 8.28
C THR A 327 -3.68 16.82 8.37
N ILE A 328 -3.03 16.57 9.50
CA ILE A 328 -2.20 15.37 9.72
C ILE A 328 -3.07 14.10 9.62
N THR A 329 -4.19 14.06 10.35
CA THR A 329 -5.10 12.90 10.38
C THR A 329 -5.70 12.61 9.01
N ARG A 330 -6.14 13.65 8.27
CA ARG A 330 -6.69 13.51 6.92
C ARG A 330 -5.69 12.87 5.95
N ASN A 331 -4.42 13.28 5.99
CA ASN A 331 -3.39 12.71 5.11
C ASN A 331 -3.09 11.25 5.44
N GLY A 332 -3.07 10.90 6.74
CA GLY A 332 -2.97 9.50 7.15
C GLY A 332 -4.12 8.64 6.65
N ARG A 333 -5.35 9.17 6.68
CA ARG A 333 -6.54 8.48 6.19
C ARG A 333 -6.53 8.27 4.67
N VAL A 334 -6.14 9.27 3.89
CA VAL A 334 -6.03 9.15 2.42
C VAL A 334 -4.99 8.09 2.05
N ALA A 335 -3.79 8.14 2.65
CA ALA A 335 -2.77 7.13 2.40
C ALA A 335 -3.24 5.72 2.78
N SER A 336 -3.96 5.59 3.89
CA SER A 336 -4.56 4.31 4.30
C SER A 336 -5.61 3.84 3.29
N HIS A 337 -6.45 4.73 2.78
CA HIS A 337 -7.50 4.40 1.82
C HIS A 337 -6.92 3.91 0.49
N ASP A 338 -5.88 4.59 -0.02
CA ASP A 338 -5.20 4.20 -1.27
C ASP A 338 -4.58 2.79 -1.13
N LEU A 339 -3.98 2.49 0.02
CA LEU A 339 -3.46 1.15 0.33
C LEU A 339 -4.58 0.09 0.37
N HIS A 340 -5.75 0.41 0.92
CA HIS A 340 -6.89 -0.52 0.95
C HIS A 340 -7.46 -0.75 -0.45
N ILE A 341 -7.54 0.28 -1.30
CA ILE A 341 -7.97 0.14 -2.70
C ILE A 341 -6.99 -0.74 -3.47
N GLN A 342 -5.68 -0.51 -3.32
CA GLN A 342 -4.66 -1.34 -3.96
C GLN A 342 -4.75 -2.79 -3.50
N ALA A 343 -4.91 -3.02 -2.20
CA ALA A 343 -5.13 -4.36 -1.65
C ALA A 343 -6.42 -5.00 -2.19
N TRP A 344 -7.50 -4.22 -2.36
CA TRP A 344 -8.75 -4.68 -2.94
C TRP A 344 -8.60 -5.08 -4.42
N HIS A 345 -7.94 -4.27 -5.24
CA HIS A 345 -7.63 -4.62 -6.64
C HIS A 345 -6.77 -5.89 -6.73
N LEU A 346 -5.75 -6.01 -5.88
CA LEU A 346 -4.90 -7.20 -5.85
C LEU A 346 -5.69 -8.46 -5.48
N ARG A 347 -6.68 -8.37 -4.58
CA ARG A 347 -7.57 -9.51 -4.26
C ARG A 347 -8.42 -9.95 -5.45
N HIS A 348 -8.87 -9.04 -6.30
CA HIS A 348 -9.68 -9.37 -7.48
C HIS A 348 -8.85 -9.98 -8.61
N LEU A 349 -7.53 -9.79 -8.60
CA LEU A 349 -6.61 -10.39 -9.56
C LEU A 349 -6.19 -11.83 -9.18
N ILE A 350 -6.52 -12.29 -7.96
CA ILE A 350 -6.14 -13.61 -7.45
C ILE A 350 -7.36 -14.54 -7.45
N PRO A 351 -7.29 -15.74 -8.06
CA PRO A 351 -8.41 -16.68 -8.03
C PRO A 351 -8.73 -17.14 -6.59
N GLU A 352 -10.03 -17.21 -6.27
CA GLU A 352 -10.56 -17.38 -4.90
C GLU A 352 -10.02 -18.60 -4.12
N ARG A 353 -9.50 -19.62 -4.81
CA ARG A 353 -8.93 -20.81 -4.15
C ARG A 353 -7.59 -20.56 -3.46
N ALA A 354 -6.81 -19.58 -3.89
CA ALA A 354 -5.56 -19.25 -3.21
C ALA A 354 -5.78 -18.48 -1.89
N ALA A 355 -6.97 -17.94 -1.67
CA ALA A 355 -7.33 -17.16 -0.49
C ALA A 355 -7.86 -18.00 0.69
N ARG A 356 -8.03 -19.32 0.51
CA ARG A 356 -8.29 -20.28 1.60
C ARG A 356 -6.99 -20.95 2.00
#